data_AF-A0AAV9A0I6-F1
#
_entry.id   AF-A0AAV9A0I6-F1
#
_cell.length_a   1.000
_cell.length_b   1.000
_cell.length_c   1.000
_cell.angle_alpha   90.00
_cell.angle_beta   90.00
_cell.angle_gamma   90.00
#
_symmetry.space_group_name_H-M   'P 1'
#
loop_
_entity.id
_entity.type
_entity.pdbx_description
1 polymer ?
#
loop_
_entity_poly.entity_id
_entity_poly.type
_entity_poly.pdbx_seq_one_letter_code
_entity_poly.pdbx_strand_id
1 'polypeptide(L)'
;MSSDGGPPRWFSPVECGPDRLEGSPLLLFLPGFHGIGTGLVLHHRRLGKIFDVWCLHIPISDRTPFEGLVEFVERTIKPESSHLPSRPIYLVGDSFGGCLALAVAARNPDVDLILILANPATSFIRSQLQPIFPILDVVPEQLYDTIPQVLSFNMIPLLQLLGDVLPKETFLWKLKMVKSASLYANSRLHAVKSQTLVLASGKDQLLPSREEAARLRGILPNCRIRYFDDSTHAILLDGSIDLVTIIKGAGFYRRSRQMDYVSDYIFPIPDEVKKIYEDNRWVNFATSPVMLSTLENGQIVRGLSGIPSEGPAVFVGYHMLLGWELAPMVLEFLKKKNILLRGIAHPFMFNKVSEELMPDSSSFDNARIMGAVPVSATNLYKLLSRKSFVLLYPGGAREALHRKVICLTHGEEYKLFWPEQSEFVRMSAKFGAKIIPFAVMGEDDVCEVRISSQLKRFLLLCNCRANAAGEVGNQDLHLPWMLPKFPGRFYYLFGRPIETEGMEEELRDRERAQEFYLQVKSEVENCMSYLKEKREKDPYRNLLPRVLHQATHGFTSEIPTFEL
;
A
#
# COMPACT_ATOMS: atom_id res chain seq x y z
N MET A 1 -17.09 10.27 39.34
CA MET A 1 -17.14 9.21 38.32
C MET A 1 -18.49 8.52 38.45
N SER A 2 -19.43 8.82 37.55
CA SER A 2 -20.66 8.04 37.41
C SER A 2 -20.28 6.58 37.20
N SER A 3 -21.02 5.64 37.81
CA SER A 3 -20.78 4.21 37.65
C SER A 3 -20.72 3.88 36.15
N ASP A 4 -19.57 3.46 35.65
CA ASP A 4 -19.40 2.94 34.28
C ASP A 4 -20.12 1.60 34.09
N GLY A 5 -21.18 1.32 34.87
CA GLY A 5 -21.98 0.11 34.79
C GLY A 5 -22.92 0.09 33.59
N GLY A 6 -23.59 -1.05 33.40
CA GLY A 6 -24.54 -1.28 32.31
C GLY A 6 -24.03 -2.30 31.28
N PRO A 7 -24.84 -2.58 30.24
CA PRO A 7 -24.49 -3.53 29.19
C PRO A 7 -23.46 -2.95 28.20
N PRO A 8 -22.84 -3.80 27.36
CA PRO A 8 -22.03 -3.36 26.22
C PRO A 8 -22.81 -2.39 25.32
N ARG A 9 -22.13 -1.37 24.81
CA ARG A 9 -22.74 -0.29 24.03
C ARG A 9 -21.81 0.23 22.94
N TRP A 10 -22.40 0.73 21.86
CA TRP A 10 -21.69 1.48 20.82
C TRP A 10 -21.65 2.96 21.18
N PHE A 11 -20.55 3.62 20.82
CA PHE A 11 -20.47 5.08 20.77
C PHE A 11 -19.71 5.51 19.52
N SER A 12 -19.99 6.71 19.02
CA SER A 12 -19.18 7.32 17.95
C SER A 12 -18.30 8.42 18.56
N PRO A 13 -16.99 8.47 18.22
CA PRO A 13 -16.11 9.53 18.70
C PRO A 13 -16.51 10.90 18.16
N VAL A 14 -16.52 11.92 19.02
CA VAL A 14 -16.88 13.30 18.64
C VAL A 14 -15.89 13.87 17.62
N GLU A 15 -14.63 13.44 17.69
CA GLU A 15 -13.54 13.87 16.81
C GLU A 15 -13.68 13.37 15.36
N CYS A 16 -14.63 12.48 15.07
CA CYS A 16 -14.91 12.05 13.70
C CYS A 16 -15.52 13.16 12.84
N GLY A 17 -16.13 14.18 13.46
CA GLY A 17 -16.59 15.41 12.79
C GLY A 17 -17.70 15.18 11.73
N PRO A 18 -18.20 16.27 11.11
CA PRO A 18 -19.23 16.18 10.08
C PRO A 18 -18.68 15.94 8.66
N ASP A 19 -17.39 16.15 8.42
CA ASP A 19 -16.74 16.17 7.09
C ASP A 19 -16.48 14.77 6.49
N ARG A 20 -17.37 13.81 6.77
CA ARG A 20 -17.26 12.43 6.28
C ARG A 20 -17.60 12.35 4.80
N LEU A 21 -16.82 11.56 4.05
CA LEU A 21 -17.10 11.29 2.64
C LEU A 21 -18.46 10.61 2.46
N GLU A 22 -19.18 11.02 1.42
CA GLU A 22 -20.44 10.38 1.06
C GLU A 22 -20.21 8.90 0.67
N GLY A 23 -21.11 8.03 1.14
CA GLY A 23 -20.99 6.59 0.92
C GLY A 23 -19.89 5.90 1.74
N SER A 24 -19.29 6.57 2.73
CA SER A 24 -18.31 5.96 3.65
C SER A 24 -18.84 4.67 4.30
N PRO A 25 -18.07 3.56 4.29
CA PRO A 25 -18.48 2.32 4.94
C PRO A 25 -18.47 2.44 6.47
N LEU A 26 -19.22 1.54 7.12
CA LEU A 26 -19.24 1.41 8.58
C LEU A 26 -17.94 0.74 9.04
N LEU A 27 -17.31 1.31 10.06
CA LEU A 27 -16.18 0.75 10.79
C LEU A 27 -16.57 0.54 12.24
N LEU A 28 -16.57 -0.72 12.67
CA LEU A 28 -16.79 -1.14 14.04
C LEU A 28 -15.45 -1.45 14.68
N PHE A 29 -15.07 -0.69 15.71
CA PHE A 29 -13.91 -0.96 16.53
C PHE A 29 -14.27 -1.88 17.70
N LEU A 30 -13.53 -2.98 17.82
CA LEU A 30 -13.68 -4.00 18.85
C LEU A 30 -12.43 -3.92 19.75
N PRO A 31 -12.58 -3.51 21.02
CA PRO A 31 -11.46 -3.19 21.89
C PRO A 31 -10.71 -4.44 22.38
N GLY A 32 -9.51 -4.22 22.91
CA GLY A 32 -8.83 -5.18 23.77
C GLY A 32 -9.63 -5.55 25.01
N PHE A 33 -9.11 -6.47 25.83
CA PHE A 33 -9.86 -7.06 26.93
C PHE A 33 -10.26 -6.05 28.03
N HIS A 34 -9.59 -4.89 28.10
CA HIS A 34 -9.95 -3.79 28.99
C HIS A 34 -11.32 -3.16 28.63
N GLY A 35 -11.79 -3.29 27.39
CA GLY A 35 -13.17 -2.96 27.00
C GLY A 35 -13.48 -1.47 26.81
N ILE A 36 -12.52 -0.56 27.01
CA ILE A 36 -12.80 0.90 27.08
C ILE A 36 -13.29 1.47 25.74
N GLY A 37 -12.88 0.90 24.60
CA GLY A 37 -13.31 1.36 23.27
C GLY A 37 -12.54 2.56 22.72
N THR A 38 -11.53 3.07 23.44
CA THR A 38 -10.72 4.24 23.05
C THR A 38 -9.44 3.90 22.29
N GLY A 39 -9.27 2.65 21.86
CA GLY A 39 -8.06 2.18 21.20
C GLY A 39 -7.74 2.86 19.86
N LEU A 40 -8.69 3.60 19.28
CA LEU A 40 -8.50 4.37 18.04
C LEU A 40 -8.38 5.88 18.27
N VAL A 41 -8.18 6.36 19.51
CA VAL A 41 -8.18 7.80 19.84
C VAL A 41 -7.20 8.62 18.98
N LEU A 42 -6.04 8.06 18.62
CA LEU A 42 -5.05 8.71 17.76
C LEU A 42 -5.44 8.73 16.27
N HIS A 43 -6.43 7.93 15.88
CA HIS A 43 -6.82 7.72 14.48
C HIS A 43 -8.21 8.27 14.14
N HIS A 44 -9.07 8.57 15.14
CA HIS A 44 -10.48 8.97 14.95
C HIS A 44 -10.68 10.09 13.93
N ARG A 45 -9.84 11.14 13.96
CA ARG A 45 -9.96 12.27 13.04
C ARG A 45 -9.77 11.88 11.57
N ARG A 46 -8.82 10.99 11.28
CA ARG A 46 -8.58 10.54 9.90
C ARG A 46 -9.56 9.45 9.49
N LEU A 47 -9.87 8.52 10.39
CA LEU A 47 -10.86 7.46 10.12
C LEU A 47 -12.24 8.05 9.88
N GLY A 48 -12.69 9.03 10.69
CA GLY A 48 -13.99 9.67 10.57
C GLY A 48 -14.21 10.41 9.25
N LYS A 49 -13.14 10.81 8.56
CA LYS A 49 -13.25 11.36 7.19
C LYS A 49 -13.68 10.33 6.17
N ILE A 50 -13.35 9.05 6.37
CA ILE A 50 -13.51 8.00 5.33
C ILE A 50 -14.40 6.84 5.77
N PHE A 51 -14.76 6.76 7.05
CA PHE A 51 -15.62 5.75 7.68
C PHE A 51 -16.70 6.38 8.55
N ASP A 52 -17.81 5.68 8.72
CA ASP A 52 -18.69 5.84 9.88
C ASP A 52 -18.11 5.03 11.05
N VAL A 53 -17.55 5.68 12.08
CA VAL A 53 -16.76 5.00 13.11
C VAL A 53 -17.57 4.81 14.39
N TRP A 54 -17.82 3.55 14.74
CA TRP A 54 -18.46 3.18 16.01
C TRP A 54 -17.51 2.30 16.82
N CYS A 55 -17.32 2.65 18.08
CA CYS A 55 -16.44 1.96 19.00
C CYS A 55 -17.26 1.19 20.03
N LEU A 56 -16.95 -0.09 20.21
CA LEU A 56 -17.55 -0.92 21.24
C LEU A 56 -16.94 -0.56 22.59
N HIS A 57 -17.80 -0.21 23.53
CA HIS A 57 -17.44 -0.08 24.94
C HIS A 57 -18.07 -1.24 25.72
N ILE A 58 -17.24 -1.99 26.44
CA ILE A 58 -17.60 -3.07 27.35
C ILE A 58 -17.24 -2.60 28.76
N PRO A 59 -18.24 -2.22 29.57
CA PRO A 59 -18.05 -1.84 30.96
C PRO A 59 -17.15 -2.75 31.77
N ILE A 60 -16.40 -2.18 32.71
CA ILE A 60 -15.49 -2.92 33.59
C ILE A 60 -16.26 -3.98 34.41
N SER A 61 -17.45 -3.61 34.91
CA SER A 61 -18.32 -4.50 35.69
C SER A 61 -19.18 -5.43 34.83
N ASP A 62 -19.21 -5.26 33.50
CA ASP A 62 -19.97 -6.15 32.63
C ASP A 62 -19.43 -7.58 32.74
N ARG A 63 -20.36 -8.55 32.72
CA ARG A 63 -20.08 -9.98 32.81
C ARG A 63 -20.62 -10.76 31.61
N THR A 64 -20.91 -10.07 30.51
CA THR A 64 -21.40 -10.70 29.29
C THR A 64 -20.36 -11.73 28.80
N PRO A 65 -20.74 -13.00 28.59
CA PRO A 65 -19.83 -14.01 28.08
C PRO A 65 -19.41 -13.68 26.64
N PHE A 66 -18.32 -14.30 26.18
CA PHE A 66 -17.76 -14.02 24.84
C PHE A 66 -18.80 -14.19 23.72
N GLU A 67 -19.60 -15.25 23.78
CA GLU A 67 -20.69 -15.52 22.84
C GLU A 67 -21.74 -14.41 22.84
N GLY A 68 -22.06 -13.85 24.01
CA GLY A 68 -22.98 -12.72 24.12
C GLY A 68 -22.42 -11.46 23.45
N LEU A 69 -21.10 -11.24 23.52
CA LEU A 69 -20.46 -10.14 22.79
C LEU A 69 -20.46 -10.38 21.27
N VAL A 70 -20.29 -11.63 20.82
CA VAL A 70 -20.42 -12.00 19.41
C VAL A 70 -21.84 -11.67 18.92
N GLU A 71 -22.86 -12.12 19.65
CA GLU A 71 -24.26 -11.82 19.33
C GLU A 71 -24.57 -10.31 19.33
N PHE A 72 -23.97 -9.55 20.25
CA PHE A 72 -24.12 -8.10 20.30
C PHE A 72 -23.63 -7.44 19.00
N VAL A 73 -22.45 -7.82 18.51
CA VAL A 73 -21.92 -7.32 17.23
C VAL A 73 -22.77 -7.80 16.06
N GLU A 74 -23.24 -9.07 16.08
CA GLU A 74 -24.13 -9.62 15.05
C GLU A 74 -25.43 -8.83 14.89
N ARG A 75 -26.03 -8.37 16.00
CA ARG A 75 -27.24 -7.53 16.01
C ARG A 75 -27.02 -6.18 15.32
N THR A 76 -25.77 -5.74 15.19
CA THR A 76 -25.41 -4.49 14.53
C THR A 76 -25.13 -4.72 13.03
N ILE A 77 -24.36 -5.76 12.69
CA ILE A 77 -23.96 -5.99 11.29
C ILE A 77 -25.09 -6.53 10.41
N LYS A 78 -26.03 -7.32 10.96
CA LYS A 78 -27.09 -7.95 10.16
C LYS A 78 -28.07 -6.93 9.58
N PRO A 79 -28.61 -5.98 10.37
CA PRO A 79 -29.42 -4.90 9.81
C PRO A 79 -28.63 -4.06 8.82
N GLU A 80 -27.41 -3.64 9.18
CA GLU A 80 -26.58 -2.78 8.32
C GLU A 80 -26.33 -3.42 6.94
N SER A 81 -25.94 -4.70 6.92
CA SER A 81 -25.73 -5.46 5.69
C SER A 81 -27.00 -5.69 4.88
N SER A 82 -28.18 -5.68 5.52
CA SER A 82 -29.46 -5.84 4.82
C SER A 82 -29.92 -4.54 4.17
N HIS A 83 -29.67 -3.40 4.83
CA HIS A 83 -30.03 -2.08 4.30
C HIS A 83 -29.08 -1.64 3.18
N LEU A 84 -27.78 -1.96 3.28
CA LEU A 84 -26.74 -1.55 2.34
C LEU A 84 -25.89 -2.76 1.87
N PRO A 85 -26.47 -3.72 1.12
CA PRO A 85 -25.82 -4.99 0.79
C PRO A 85 -24.57 -4.87 -0.10
N SER A 86 -24.41 -3.74 -0.79
CA SER A 86 -23.23 -3.45 -1.60
C SER A 86 -22.10 -2.78 -0.83
N ARG A 87 -22.33 -2.34 0.42
CA ARG A 87 -21.35 -1.61 1.22
C ARG A 87 -20.68 -2.57 2.22
N PRO A 88 -19.35 -2.65 2.25
CA PRO A 88 -18.67 -3.49 3.22
C PRO A 88 -18.76 -2.91 4.63
N ILE A 89 -18.62 -3.78 5.63
CA ILE A 89 -18.48 -3.40 7.04
C ILE A 89 -17.06 -3.78 7.50
N TYR A 90 -16.36 -2.82 8.08
CA TYR A 90 -15.00 -3.00 8.60
C TYR A 90 -15.06 -3.36 10.08
N LEU A 91 -14.38 -4.43 10.46
CA LEU A 91 -14.17 -4.80 11.86
C LEU A 91 -12.70 -4.60 12.20
N VAL A 92 -12.41 -3.59 13.03
CA VAL A 92 -11.06 -3.35 13.58
C VAL A 92 -10.98 -4.01 14.95
N GLY A 93 -10.30 -5.15 15.04
CA GLY A 93 -10.15 -5.92 16.26
C GLY A 93 -8.79 -5.72 16.91
N ASP A 94 -8.77 -5.15 18.10
CA ASP A 94 -7.56 -4.98 18.91
C ASP A 94 -7.40 -6.14 19.90
N SER A 95 -6.33 -6.91 19.80
CA SER A 95 -6.00 -7.99 20.73
C SER A 95 -7.17 -8.97 20.93
N PHE A 96 -7.84 -8.95 22.09
CA PHE A 96 -9.10 -9.66 22.36
C PHE A 96 -10.19 -9.38 21.31
N GLY A 97 -10.35 -8.13 20.89
CA GLY A 97 -11.27 -7.71 19.84
C GLY A 97 -10.98 -8.37 18.49
N GLY A 98 -9.73 -8.80 18.25
CA GLY A 98 -9.38 -9.62 17.10
C GLY A 98 -10.03 -11.00 17.11
N CYS A 99 -10.12 -11.65 18.27
CA CYS A 99 -10.88 -12.90 18.43
C CYS A 99 -12.37 -12.68 18.18
N LEU A 100 -12.92 -11.57 18.68
CA LEU A 100 -14.32 -11.19 18.47
C LEU A 100 -14.61 -10.95 16.98
N ALA A 101 -13.75 -10.20 16.28
CA ALA A 101 -13.87 -9.94 14.84
C ALA A 101 -13.90 -11.25 14.03
N LEU A 102 -12.97 -12.17 14.32
CA LEU A 102 -12.89 -13.47 13.66
C LEU A 102 -14.11 -14.35 13.94
N ALA A 103 -14.60 -14.36 15.18
CA ALA A 103 -15.79 -15.12 15.55
C ALA A 103 -17.06 -14.60 14.86
N VAL A 104 -17.22 -13.27 14.79
CA VAL A 104 -18.31 -12.62 14.05
C VAL A 104 -18.22 -12.95 12.56
N ALA A 105 -17.03 -12.86 11.97
CA ALA A 105 -16.84 -13.17 10.55
C ALA A 105 -17.13 -14.64 10.22
N ALA A 106 -16.70 -15.56 11.08
CA ALA A 106 -16.94 -17.00 10.90
C ALA A 106 -18.44 -17.36 10.94
N ARG A 107 -19.24 -16.65 11.75
CA ARG A 107 -20.68 -16.89 11.88
C ARG A 107 -21.51 -16.19 10.81
N ASN A 108 -20.93 -15.24 10.09
CA ASN A 108 -21.62 -14.44 9.07
C ASN A 108 -20.84 -14.49 7.73
N PRO A 109 -20.60 -15.68 7.16
CA PRO A 109 -19.72 -15.85 5.99
C PRO A 109 -20.26 -15.20 4.70
N ASP A 110 -21.54 -14.84 4.67
CA ASP A 110 -22.20 -14.22 3.52
C ASP A 110 -22.26 -12.69 3.62
N VAL A 111 -21.92 -12.12 4.78
CA VAL A 111 -21.81 -10.67 4.98
C VAL A 111 -20.46 -10.20 4.47
N ASP A 112 -20.46 -9.08 3.74
CA ASP A 112 -19.24 -8.49 3.19
C ASP A 112 -18.41 -7.77 4.26
N LEU A 113 -17.71 -8.56 5.07
CA LEU A 113 -16.85 -8.08 6.16
C LEU A 113 -15.39 -7.95 5.71
N ILE A 114 -14.74 -6.89 6.18
CA ILE A 114 -13.29 -6.69 6.08
C ILE A 114 -12.70 -6.61 7.49
N LEU A 115 -11.70 -7.43 7.75
CA LEU A 115 -11.07 -7.53 9.07
C LEU A 115 -9.74 -6.81 9.09
N ILE A 116 -9.52 -5.99 10.12
CA ILE A 116 -8.23 -5.39 10.44
C ILE A 116 -7.90 -5.80 11.87
N LEU A 117 -6.90 -6.66 12.04
CA LEU A 117 -6.58 -7.30 13.30
C LEU A 117 -5.25 -6.78 13.82
N ALA A 118 -5.27 -6.03 14.92
CA ALA A 118 -4.06 -5.58 15.60
C ALA A 118 -3.70 -6.59 16.70
N ASN A 119 -2.54 -7.24 16.57
CA ASN A 119 -2.00 -8.21 17.54
C ASN A 119 -3.06 -9.19 18.10
N PRO A 120 -3.80 -9.93 17.25
CA PRO A 120 -4.98 -10.68 17.69
C PRO A 120 -4.64 -11.74 18.75
N ALA A 121 -5.47 -11.81 19.80
CA ALA A 121 -5.30 -12.73 20.93
C ALA A 121 -5.59 -14.21 20.61
N THR A 122 -5.65 -14.59 19.34
CA THR A 122 -5.79 -15.98 18.88
C THR A 122 -4.55 -16.83 19.18
N SER A 123 -3.43 -16.20 19.53
CA SER A 123 -2.22 -16.85 20.07
C SER A 123 -2.16 -16.91 21.59
N PHE A 124 -3.17 -16.41 22.32
CA PHE A 124 -3.10 -16.26 23.78
C PHE A 124 -2.75 -17.56 24.53
N ILE A 125 -3.21 -18.72 24.06
CA ILE A 125 -2.89 -20.03 24.69
C ILE A 125 -1.43 -20.45 24.44
N ARG A 126 -0.79 -19.92 23.40
CA ARG A 126 0.61 -20.18 23.04
C ARG A 126 1.54 -19.05 23.51
N SER A 127 1.04 -18.09 24.29
CA SER A 127 1.85 -16.96 24.75
C SER A 127 2.66 -17.29 25.99
N GLN A 128 3.53 -16.37 26.40
CA GLN A 128 4.29 -16.46 27.64
C GLN A 128 3.40 -16.51 28.89
N LEU A 129 2.10 -16.21 28.74
CA LEU A 129 1.11 -16.31 29.82
C LEU A 129 0.57 -17.72 30.03
N GLN A 130 0.88 -18.67 29.13
CA GLN A 130 0.41 -20.05 29.22
C GLN A 130 0.61 -20.69 30.61
N PRO A 131 1.78 -20.53 31.27
CA PRO A 131 2.04 -21.16 32.58
C PRO A 131 1.15 -20.63 33.72
N ILE A 132 0.53 -19.46 33.56
CA ILE A 132 -0.31 -18.84 34.59
C ILE A 132 -1.71 -19.48 34.61
N PHE A 133 -2.19 -20.07 33.52
CA PHE A 133 -3.58 -20.56 33.45
C PHE A 133 -3.94 -21.72 34.37
N PRO A 134 -3.11 -22.78 34.52
CA PRO A 134 -3.39 -23.84 35.50
C PRO A 134 -3.53 -23.29 36.93
N ILE A 135 -2.80 -22.21 37.23
CA ILE A 135 -2.88 -21.52 38.52
C ILE A 135 -4.22 -20.76 38.61
N LEU A 136 -4.63 -20.00 37.60
CA LEU A 136 -5.91 -19.26 37.62
C LEU A 136 -7.16 -20.14 37.76
N ASP A 137 -7.09 -21.39 37.30
CA ASP A 137 -8.21 -22.35 37.36
C ASP A 137 -8.28 -23.09 38.70
N VAL A 138 -7.20 -23.08 39.51
CA VAL A 138 -7.07 -23.85 40.76
C VAL A 138 -6.85 -22.96 41.99
N VAL A 139 -6.51 -21.68 41.81
CA VAL A 139 -6.27 -20.74 42.93
C VAL A 139 -7.58 -20.47 43.70
N PRO A 140 -7.63 -20.78 45.01
CA PRO A 140 -8.70 -20.36 45.91
C PRO A 140 -8.83 -18.84 45.93
N GLU A 141 -10.04 -18.30 46.11
CA GLU A 141 -10.27 -16.84 46.14
C GLU A 141 -9.36 -16.10 47.12
N GLN A 142 -8.96 -16.75 48.23
CA GLN A 142 -8.06 -16.21 49.25
C GLN A 142 -6.65 -15.90 48.75
N LEU A 143 -6.22 -16.47 47.62
CA LEU A 143 -4.88 -16.32 47.06
C LEU A 143 -4.85 -15.40 45.83
N TYR A 144 -5.99 -14.81 45.45
CA TYR A 144 -6.07 -13.81 44.36
C TYR A 144 -5.16 -12.60 44.59
N ASP A 145 -4.83 -12.31 45.85
CA ASP A 145 -3.93 -11.22 46.23
C ASP A 145 -2.49 -11.38 45.71
N THR A 146 -2.06 -12.61 45.46
CA THR A 146 -0.69 -12.91 44.97
C THR A 146 -0.58 -12.94 43.45
N ILE A 147 -1.70 -13.00 42.73
CA ILE A 147 -1.71 -13.17 41.26
C ILE A 147 -1.10 -11.96 40.52
N PRO A 148 -1.43 -10.70 40.85
CA PRO A 148 -0.78 -9.54 40.23
C PRO A 148 0.73 -9.51 40.45
N GLN A 149 1.22 -9.99 41.60
CA GLN A 149 2.65 -10.05 41.92
C GLN A 149 3.37 -11.14 41.11
N VAL A 150 2.75 -12.30 40.91
CA VAL A 150 3.25 -13.36 40.02
C VAL A 150 3.28 -12.91 38.57
N LEU A 151 2.26 -12.17 38.11
CA LEU A 151 2.23 -11.56 36.78
C LEU A 151 3.28 -10.46 36.63
N SER A 152 3.55 -9.73 37.71
CA SER A 152 4.61 -8.72 37.78
C SER A 152 6.01 -9.35 37.68
N PHE A 153 6.18 -10.59 38.15
CA PHE A 153 7.45 -11.32 38.08
C PHE A 153 7.89 -11.61 36.64
N ASN A 154 6.94 -11.69 35.70
CA ASN A 154 7.21 -11.81 34.26
C ASN A 154 7.45 -10.46 33.56
N MET A 155 7.45 -9.34 34.30
CA MET A 155 7.82 -7.99 33.83
C MET A 155 7.06 -7.50 32.59
N ILE A 156 5.77 -7.83 32.42
CA ILE A 156 4.93 -7.32 31.32
C ILE A 156 4.22 -6.03 31.77
N PRO A 157 4.68 -4.82 31.36
CA PRO A 157 4.23 -3.56 31.97
C PRO A 157 2.73 -3.29 31.76
N LEU A 158 2.17 -3.75 30.64
CA LEU A 158 0.75 -3.56 30.34
C LEU A 158 -0.16 -4.37 31.28
N LEU A 159 0.25 -5.57 31.67
CA LEU A 159 -0.53 -6.39 32.60
C LEU A 159 -0.43 -5.87 34.03
N GLN A 160 0.73 -5.34 34.42
CA GLN A 160 0.91 -4.66 35.71
C GLN A 160 -0.04 -3.47 35.81
N LEU A 161 0.00 -2.56 34.82
CA LEU A 161 -0.86 -1.38 34.79
C LEU A 161 -2.35 -1.76 34.88
N LEU A 162 -2.80 -2.79 34.16
CA LEU A 162 -4.19 -3.22 34.19
C LEU A 162 -4.55 -3.93 35.51
N GLY A 163 -3.62 -4.67 36.11
CA GLY A 163 -3.79 -5.28 37.43
C GLY A 163 -3.88 -4.26 38.56
N ASP A 164 -3.20 -3.12 38.42
CA ASP A 164 -3.23 -2.02 39.41
C ASP A 164 -4.52 -1.18 39.32
N VAL A 165 -5.13 -1.11 38.12
CA VAL A 165 -6.32 -0.28 37.86
C VAL A 165 -7.63 -1.06 38.03
N LEU A 166 -7.67 -2.35 37.69
CA LEU A 166 -8.88 -3.16 37.70
C LEU A 166 -9.06 -3.91 39.03
N PRO A 167 -10.31 -4.08 39.52
CA PRO A 167 -10.58 -5.00 40.63
C PRO A 167 -10.09 -6.41 40.29
N LYS A 168 -9.51 -7.12 41.26
CA LYS A 168 -8.83 -8.42 41.04
C LYS A 168 -9.74 -9.46 40.39
N GLU A 169 -10.97 -9.59 40.88
CA GLU A 169 -11.98 -10.50 40.34
C GLU A 169 -12.33 -10.15 38.90
N THR A 170 -12.37 -8.86 38.58
CA THR A 170 -12.61 -8.38 37.21
C THR A 170 -11.44 -8.74 36.31
N PHE A 171 -10.21 -8.47 36.74
CA PHE A 171 -9.01 -8.79 35.99
C PHE A 171 -8.93 -10.29 35.68
N LEU A 172 -9.18 -11.15 36.67
CA LEU A 172 -9.23 -12.61 36.50
C LEU A 172 -10.34 -13.05 35.55
N TRP A 173 -11.53 -12.48 35.68
CA TRP A 173 -12.64 -12.77 34.79
C TRP A 173 -12.31 -12.39 33.34
N LYS A 174 -11.67 -11.22 33.12
CA LYS A 174 -11.21 -10.82 31.78
C LYS A 174 -10.15 -11.78 31.22
N LEU A 175 -9.19 -12.24 32.02
CA LEU A 175 -8.21 -13.24 31.56
C LEU A 175 -8.87 -14.56 31.13
N LYS A 176 -9.83 -15.06 31.92
CA LYS A 176 -10.63 -16.25 31.56
C LYS A 176 -11.43 -16.01 30.27
N MET A 177 -11.95 -14.81 30.08
CA MET A 177 -12.64 -14.45 28.84
C MET A 177 -11.72 -14.44 27.62
N VAL A 178 -10.50 -13.90 27.72
CA VAL A 178 -9.54 -13.93 26.60
C VAL A 178 -9.18 -15.36 26.23
N LYS A 179 -9.02 -16.26 27.20
CA LYS A 179 -8.83 -17.71 26.97
C LYS A 179 -10.02 -18.30 26.20
N SER A 180 -11.25 -18.04 26.65
CA SER A 180 -12.48 -18.50 25.97
C SER A 180 -12.56 -17.97 24.53
N ALA A 181 -12.33 -16.67 24.34
CA ALA A 181 -12.34 -16.02 23.04
C ALA A 181 -11.31 -16.61 22.08
N SER A 182 -10.09 -16.86 22.57
CA SER A 182 -9.01 -17.47 21.81
C SER A 182 -9.40 -18.88 21.33
N LEU A 183 -9.95 -19.73 22.21
CA LEU A 183 -10.44 -21.06 21.85
C LEU A 183 -11.57 -21.00 20.83
N TYR A 184 -12.55 -20.13 21.08
CA TYR A 184 -13.73 -19.99 20.25
C TYR A 184 -13.35 -19.57 18.82
N ALA A 185 -12.52 -18.53 18.68
CA ALA A 185 -12.06 -18.05 17.38
C ALA A 185 -11.23 -19.11 16.65
N ASN A 186 -10.27 -19.76 17.34
CA ASN A 186 -9.42 -20.78 16.73
C ASN A 186 -10.22 -21.97 16.16
N SER A 187 -11.27 -22.40 16.85
CA SER A 187 -12.12 -23.51 16.39
C SER A 187 -12.90 -23.22 15.10
N ARG A 188 -12.97 -21.94 14.69
CA ARG A 188 -13.82 -21.47 13.58
C ARG A 188 -13.09 -20.70 12.48
N LEU A 189 -11.76 -20.62 12.54
CA LEU A 189 -10.96 -19.88 11.53
C LEU A 189 -11.23 -20.36 10.10
N HIS A 190 -11.50 -21.65 9.91
CA HIS A 190 -11.82 -22.24 8.60
C HIS A 190 -13.10 -21.69 7.95
N ALA A 191 -14.02 -21.13 8.74
CA ALA A 191 -15.26 -20.54 8.25
C ALA A 191 -15.10 -19.05 7.84
N VAL A 192 -13.98 -18.41 8.18
CA VAL A 192 -13.72 -17.01 7.85
C VAL A 192 -13.35 -16.87 6.37
N LYS A 193 -14.21 -16.21 5.59
CA LYS A 193 -14.00 -15.92 4.16
C LYS A 193 -13.53 -14.48 3.89
N SER A 194 -13.68 -13.60 4.88
CA SER A 194 -13.41 -12.17 4.81
C SER A 194 -11.97 -11.83 4.44
N GLN A 195 -11.79 -10.71 3.74
CA GLN A 195 -10.46 -10.10 3.56
C GLN A 195 -9.93 -9.69 4.93
N THR A 196 -8.69 -10.08 5.24
CA THR A 196 -8.09 -9.87 6.56
C THR A 196 -6.73 -9.19 6.43
N LEU A 197 -6.53 -8.10 7.16
CA LEU A 197 -5.25 -7.42 7.33
C LEU A 197 -4.80 -7.62 8.78
N VAL A 198 -3.64 -8.22 8.98
CA VAL A 198 -3.06 -8.41 10.32
C VAL A 198 -1.91 -7.41 10.52
N LEU A 199 -1.99 -6.63 11.59
CA LEU A 199 -0.92 -5.75 12.05
C LEU A 199 -0.19 -6.46 13.19
N ALA A 200 1.09 -6.74 12.98
CA ALA A 200 1.89 -7.57 13.88
C ALA A 200 3.06 -6.76 14.44
N SER A 201 3.04 -6.55 15.75
CA SER A 201 4.10 -5.87 16.50
C SER A 201 5.32 -6.77 16.75
N GLY A 202 6.52 -6.20 16.60
CA GLY A 202 7.79 -6.91 16.82
C GLY A 202 8.25 -6.91 18.28
N LYS A 203 7.90 -5.89 19.07
CA LYS A 203 8.21 -5.79 20.51
C LYS A 203 7.00 -6.13 21.38
N ASP A 204 6.11 -6.99 20.88
CA ASP A 204 4.98 -7.48 21.66
C ASP A 204 5.46 -8.50 22.71
N GLN A 205 5.43 -8.09 23.98
CA GLN A 205 5.79 -8.95 25.12
C GLN A 205 4.60 -9.79 25.62
N LEU A 206 3.38 -9.48 25.18
CA LEU A 206 2.17 -10.14 25.64
C LEU A 206 1.85 -11.37 24.78
N LEU A 207 1.96 -11.21 23.46
CA LEU A 207 1.61 -12.23 22.48
C LEU A 207 2.75 -12.42 21.47
N PRO A 208 2.97 -13.65 20.96
CA PRO A 208 3.87 -13.90 19.84
C PRO A 208 3.23 -13.42 18.53
N SER A 209 3.13 -12.09 18.36
CA SER A 209 2.30 -11.46 17.33
C SER A 209 2.81 -11.69 15.90
N ARG A 210 4.13 -11.84 15.70
CA ARG A 210 4.71 -12.17 14.39
C ARG A 210 4.37 -13.60 13.95
N GLU A 211 4.58 -14.56 14.85
CA GLU A 211 4.29 -15.96 14.64
C GLU A 211 2.79 -16.16 14.42
N GLU A 212 1.97 -15.43 15.19
CA GLU A 212 0.53 -15.49 15.06
C GLU A 212 0.04 -14.94 13.73
N ALA A 213 0.57 -13.80 13.27
CA ALA A 213 0.23 -13.26 11.96
C ALA A 213 0.61 -14.24 10.84
N ALA A 214 1.80 -14.84 10.90
CA ALA A 214 2.23 -15.87 9.95
C ALA A 214 1.30 -17.09 9.95
N ARG A 215 0.88 -17.55 11.14
CA ARG A 215 -0.07 -18.66 11.29
C ARG A 215 -1.44 -18.32 10.71
N LEU A 216 -1.98 -17.14 11.02
CA LEU A 216 -3.27 -16.69 10.50
C LEU A 216 -3.24 -16.57 8.97
N ARG A 217 -2.14 -16.07 8.39
CA ARG A 217 -1.97 -16.05 6.92
C ARG A 217 -1.97 -17.45 6.29
N GLY A 218 -1.43 -18.45 6.99
CA GLY A 218 -1.46 -19.84 6.52
C GLY A 218 -2.84 -20.49 6.56
N ILE A 219 -3.79 -19.94 7.35
CA ILE A 219 -5.13 -20.52 7.55
C ILE A 219 -6.20 -19.72 6.79
N LEU A 220 -6.12 -18.39 6.82
CA LEU A 220 -7.14 -17.50 6.27
C LEU A 220 -6.94 -17.29 4.76
N PRO A 221 -8.01 -17.41 3.95
CA PRO A 221 -7.87 -17.45 2.49
C PRO A 221 -7.43 -16.12 1.87
N ASN A 222 -7.68 -14.97 2.51
CA ASN A 222 -7.41 -13.62 1.96
C ASN A 222 -6.72 -12.74 3.01
N CYS A 223 -5.55 -13.17 3.49
CA CYS A 223 -4.82 -12.52 4.58
C CYS A 223 -3.57 -11.76 4.10
N ARG A 224 -3.46 -10.48 4.46
CA ARG A 224 -2.25 -9.66 4.34
C ARG A 224 -1.66 -9.40 5.71
N ILE A 225 -0.34 -9.27 5.80
CA ILE A 225 0.37 -8.93 7.05
C ILE A 225 1.15 -7.64 6.86
N ARG A 226 1.16 -6.78 7.89
CA ARG A 226 2.12 -5.69 8.03
C ARG A 226 2.84 -5.84 9.36
N TYR A 227 4.17 -5.89 9.30
CA TYR A 227 5.04 -5.99 10.47
C TYR A 227 5.46 -4.60 10.93
N PHE A 228 5.48 -4.41 12.24
CA PHE A 228 5.92 -3.18 12.89
C PHE A 228 6.96 -3.56 13.94
N ASP A 229 8.21 -3.69 13.49
CA ASP A 229 9.29 -4.29 14.28
C ASP A 229 9.54 -3.56 15.61
N ASP A 230 9.30 -2.25 15.65
CA ASP A 230 9.52 -1.41 16.83
C ASP A 230 8.29 -1.21 17.72
N SER A 231 7.09 -1.60 17.27
CA SER A 231 5.86 -1.37 18.03
C SER A 231 5.66 -2.40 19.13
N THR A 232 5.03 -1.97 20.21
CA THR A 232 4.63 -2.84 21.34
C THR A 232 3.22 -3.43 21.11
N HIS A 233 2.66 -4.14 22.09
CA HIS A 233 1.31 -4.72 21.99
C HIS A 233 0.24 -3.67 21.63
N ALA A 234 0.34 -2.46 22.17
CA ALA A 234 -0.64 -1.38 21.98
C ALA A 234 -0.39 -0.58 20.68
N ILE A 235 -0.29 -1.26 19.54
CA ILE A 235 0.06 -0.64 18.25
C ILE A 235 -0.89 0.48 17.79
N LEU A 236 -2.19 0.39 18.12
CA LEU A 236 -3.18 1.42 17.77
C LEU A 236 -3.09 2.69 18.64
N LEU A 237 -2.27 2.65 19.69
CA LEU A 237 -1.95 3.80 20.54
C LEU A 237 -0.53 4.32 20.31
N ASP A 238 0.16 3.80 19.29
CA ASP A 238 1.47 4.28 18.86
C ASP A 238 1.30 5.50 17.94
N GLY A 239 1.77 6.67 18.38
CA GLY A 239 1.65 7.93 17.62
C GLY A 239 2.46 7.97 16.33
N SER A 240 3.37 7.00 16.10
CA SER A 240 4.09 6.86 14.83
C SER A 240 3.28 6.10 13.76
N ILE A 241 2.19 5.47 14.17
CA ILE A 241 1.35 4.64 13.32
C ILE A 241 0.15 5.44 12.81
N ASP A 242 -0.19 5.25 11.53
CA ASP A 242 -1.40 5.80 10.95
C ASP A 242 -2.24 4.71 10.28
N LEU A 243 -3.38 4.41 10.89
CA LEU A 243 -4.25 3.33 10.42
C LEU A 243 -4.85 3.61 9.04
N VAL A 244 -5.15 4.86 8.69
CA VAL A 244 -5.69 5.20 7.37
C VAL A 244 -4.63 4.97 6.28
N THR A 245 -3.40 5.40 6.53
CA THR A 245 -2.26 5.15 5.64
C THR A 245 -2.06 3.65 5.44
N ILE A 246 -2.14 2.85 6.51
CA ILE A 246 -1.99 1.39 6.44
C ILE A 246 -3.11 0.75 5.61
N ILE A 247 -4.38 1.15 5.83
CA ILE A 247 -5.52 0.60 5.06
C ILE A 247 -5.39 0.95 3.57
N LYS A 248 -4.98 2.19 3.25
CA LYS A 248 -4.71 2.64 1.87
C LYS A 248 -3.57 1.84 1.24
N GLY A 249 -2.42 1.77 1.92
CA GLY A 249 -1.24 1.05 1.47
C GLY A 249 -1.48 -0.43 1.27
N ALA A 250 -2.18 -1.09 2.20
CA ALA A 250 -2.57 -2.48 2.05
C ALA A 250 -3.61 -2.71 0.94
N GLY A 251 -4.21 -1.66 0.37
CA GLY A 251 -5.26 -1.77 -0.66
C GLY A 251 -6.55 -2.36 -0.11
N PHE A 252 -6.93 -2.00 1.12
CA PHE A 252 -8.11 -2.53 1.82
C PHE A 252 -9.29 -1.56 1.84
N TYR A 253 -9.09 -0.28 1.48
CA TYR A 253 -10.17 0.70 1.45
C TYR A 253 -11.03 0.58 0.19
N ARG A 254 -12.28 0.12 0.32
CA ARG A 254 -13.29 0.08 -0.73
C ARG A 254 -14.64 0.46 -0.16
N ARG A 255 -15.47 1.14 -0.95
CA ARG A 255 -16.82 1.57 -0.52
C ARG A 255 -17.92 0.68 -1.08
N SER A 256 -17.58 -0.20 -2.02
CA SER A 256 -18.49 -1.17 -2.63
C SER A 256 -17.98 -2.61 -2.46
N ARG A 257 -18.80 -3.58 -2.83
CA ARG A 257 -18.50 -5.02 -2.80
C ARG A 257 -17.20 -5.39 -3.52
N GLN A 258 -16.82 -4.62 -4.53
CA GLN A 258 -15.57 -4.79 -5.25
C GLN A 258 -14.72 -3.52 -5.12
N MET A 259 -13.40 -3.71 -5.09
CA MET A 259 -12.44 -2.61 -5.09
C MET A 259 -12.48 -1.88 -6.42
N ASP A 260 -12.70 -0.57 -6.40
CA ASP A 260 -12.52 0.29 -7.57
C ASP A 260 -11.32 1.23 -7.35
N TYR A 261 -10.19 0.90 -7.97
CA TYR A 261 -8.92 1.63 -7.81
C TYR A 261 -8.95 3.11 -8.26
N VAL A 262 -9.98 3.53 -8.98
CA VAL A 262 -10.12 4.92 -9.43
C VAL A 262 -11.09 5.67 -8.52
N SER A 263 -12.26 5.10 -8.25
CA SER A 263 -13.30 5.77 -7.48
C SER A 263 -13.05 5.70 -5.97
N ASP A 264 -12.54 4.58 -5.44
CA ASP A 264 -12.22 4.42 -4.01
C ASP A 264 -10.87 5.04 -3.63
N TYR A 265 -10.14 5.59 -4.60
CA TYR A 265 -8.85 6.22 -4.34
C TYR A 265 -8.99 7.47 -3.47
N ILE A 266 -8.19 7.53 -2.40
CA ILE A 266 -8.05 8.71 -1.54
C ILE A 266 -6.67 9.33 -1.78
N PHE A 267 -6.67 10.61 -2.13
CA PHE A 267 -5.45 11.39 -2.36
C PHE A 267 -4.50 11.36 -1.15
N PRO A 268 -3.17 11.33 -1.35
CA PRO A 268 -2.23 11.28 -0.25
C PRO A 268 -2.19 12.60 0.51
N ILE A 269 -2.09 12.52 1.84
CA ILE A 269 -1.88 13.71 2.67
C ILE A 269 -0.40 14.13 2.63
N PRO A 270 -0.07 15.39 2.97
CA PRO A 270 1.32 15.87 2.94
C PRO A 270 2.31 15.00 3.73
N ASP A 271 1.90 14.44 4.88
CA ASP A 271 2.76 13.57 5.68
C ASP A 271 3.06 12.23 4.99
N GLU A 272 2.09 11.66 4.27
CA GLU A 272 2.30 10.46 3.46
C GLU A 272 3.28 10.75 2.32
N VAL A 273 3.11 11.88 1.61
CA VAL A 273 4.03 12.31 0.55
C VAL A 273 5.43 12.56 1.09
N LYS A 274 5.54 13.21 2.26
CA LYS A 274 6.82 13.48 2.92
C LYS A 274 7.53 12.18 3.31
N LYS A 275 6.82 11.22 3.89
CA LYS A 275 7.40 9.91 4.24
C LYS A 275 7.92 9.19 3.00
N ILE A 276 7.14 9.16 1.91
CA ILE A 276 7.58 8.55 0.64
C ILE A 276 8.81 9.27 0.07
N TYR A 277 8.87 10.60 0.19
CA TYR A 277 10.06 11.36 -0.19
C TYR A 277 11.28 11.02 0.67
N GLU A 278 11.10 10.87 2.00
CA GLU A 278 12.16 10.48 2.93
C GLU A 278 12.69 9.08 2.66
N ASP A 279 11.80 8.11 2.41
CA ASP A 279 12.14 6.74 2.01
C ASP A 279 12.99 6.70 0.73
N ASN A 280 12.78 7.66 -0.18
CA ASN A 280 13.50 7.77 -1.45
C ASN A 280 14.59 8.86 -1.46
N ARG A 281 14.90 9.46 -0.30
CA ARG A 281 15.79 10.62 -0.20
C ARG A 281 17.19 10.31 -0.71
N TRP A 282 17.72 9.13 -0.37
CA TRP A 282 19.04 8.71 -0.80
C TRP A 282 19.13 8.47 -2.30
N VAL A 283 18.08 7.93 -2.91
CA VAL A 283 17.99 7.78 -4.37
C VAL A 283 17.97 9.16 -5.04
N ASN A 284 17.12 10.07 -4.55
CA ASN A 284 17.05 11.45 -5.07
C ASN A 284 18.39 12.19 -4.93
N PHE A 285 19.07 12.05 -3.78
CA PHE A 285 20.38 12.65 -3.55
C PHE A 285 21.44 12.05 -4.48
N ALA A 286 21.53 10.72 -4.53
CA ALA A 286 22.52 10.01 -5.33
C ALA A 286 22.33 10.24 -6.82
N THR A 287 21.09 10.35 -7.31
CA THR A 287 20.79 10.48 -8.75
C THR A 287 20.56 11.92 -9.21
N SER A 288 20.36 12.88 -8.30
CA SER A 288 20.08 14.30 -8.59
C SER A 288 19.29 14.51 -9.90
N PRO A 289 18.03 14.05 -9.94
CA PRO A 289 17.21 14.01 -11.16
C PRO A 289 17.22 15.33 -11.94
N VAL A 290 17.41 15.25 -13.25
CA VAL A 290 17.27 16.37 -14.18
C VAL A 290 15.95 16.21 -14.92
N MET A 291 15.02 17.13 -14.67
CA MET A 291 13.74 17.18 -15.38
C MET A 291 13.84 18.17 -16.54
N LEU A 292 13.57 17.73 -17.76
CA LEU A 292 13.47 18.54 -18.96
C LEU A 292 12.10 18.35 -19.61
N SER A 293 11.53 19.39 -20.18
CA SER A 293 10.30 19.32 -20.96
C SER A 293 10.39 20.13 -22.24
N THR A 294 9.65 19.74 -23.27
CA THR A 294 9.58 20.42 -24.56
C THR A 294 8.35 21.32 -24.62
N LEU A 295 8.54 22.61 -24.90
CA LEU A 295 7.46 23.58 -25.11
C LEU A 295 6.74 23.34 -26.45
N GLU A 296 5.57 23.97 -26.65
CA GLU A 296 4.79 23.87 -27.90
C GLU A 296 5.59 24.29 -29.14
N ASN A 297 6.46 25.29 -28.99
CA ASN A 297 7.36 25.76 -30.06
C ASN A 297 8.55 24.82 -30.35
N GLY A 298 8.65 23.67 -29.67
CA GLY A 298 9.72 22.69 -29.83
C GLY A 298 10.97 22.94 -28.99
N GLN A 299 11.05 24.03 -28.23
CA GLN A 299 12.19 24.33 -27.39
C GLN A 299 12.23 23.41 -26.16
N ILE A 300 13.38 22.77 -25.92
CA ILE A 300 13.64 22.01 -24.69
C ILE A 300 14.04 22.98 -23.60
N VAL A 301 13.39 22.88 -22.45
CA VAL A 301 13.63 23.72 -21.28
C VAL A 301 13.78 22.88 -20.03
N ARG A 302 14.48 23.42 -19.04
CA ARG A 302 14.62 22.80 -17.74
C ARG A 302 13.30 22.91 -16.96
N GLY A 303 12.94 21.84 -16.26
CA GLY A 303 11.72 21.72 -15.47
C GLY A 303 10.55 21.16 -16.27
N LEU A 304 9.33 21.43 -15.77
CA LEU A 304 8.08 20.84 -16.27
C LEU A 304 7.20 21.85 -16.99
N SER A 305 7.72 22.98 -17.47
CA SER A 305 6.92 24.04 -18.10
C SER A 305 6.24 23.60 -19.40
N GLY A 306 6.81 22.63 -20.14
CA GLY A 306 6.18 22.03 -21.32
C GLY A 306 5.04 21.04 -21.02
N ILE A 307 4.80 20.73 -19.74
CA ILE A 307 3.72 19.82 -19.32
C ILE A 307 2.39 20.57 -19.20
N PRO A 308 1.30 20.06 -19.80
CA PRO A 308 -0.03 20.66 -19.69
C PRO A 308 -0.49 20.74 -18.22
N SER A 309 -1.15 21.84 -17.87
CA SER A 309 -1.67 22.05 -16.51
C SER A 309 -2.97 21.29 -16.22
N GLU A 310 -3.70 20.88 -17.26
CA GLU A 310 -4.96 20.16 -17.16
C GLU A 310 -4.91 18.84 -17.95
N GLY A 311 -5.63 17.84 -17.45
CA GLY A 311 -5.81 16.55 -18.12
C GLY A 311 -7.11 16.47 -18.93
N PRO A 312 -7.40 15.32 -19.57
CA PRO A 312 -6.65 14.07 -19.47
C PRO A 312 -5.33 14.11 -20.25
N ALA A 313 -4.34 13.40 -19.73
CA ALA A 313 -3.03 13.27 -20.38
C ALA A 313 -2.43 11.89 -20.09
N VAL A 314 -1.75 11.32 -21.07
CA VAL A 314 -1.09 10.01 -20.97
C VAL A 314 0.40 10.18 -21.21
N PHE A 315 1.20 9.95 -20.18
CA PHE A 315 2.65 9.87 -20.27
C PHE A 315 3.04 8.47 -20.71
N VAL A 316 3.78 8.39 -21.82
CA VAL A 316 4.18 7.13 -22.44
C VAL A 316 5.69 7.12 -22.61
N GLY A 317 6.37 6.10 -22.08
CA GLY A 317 7.83 6.07 -22.10
C GLY A 317 8.45 4.70 -21.83
N TYR A 318 9.77 4.70 -21.67
CA TYR A 318 10.60 3.54 -21.34
C TYR A 318 10.61 3.27 -19.83
N HIS A 319 10.34 2.03 -19.42
CA HIS A 319 10.37 1.62 -18.01
C HIS A 319 11.78 1.21 -17.60
N MET A 320 12.40 1.92 -16.66
CA MET A 320 13.71 1.51 -16.12
C MET A 320 13.56 0.27 -15.24
N LEU A 321 14.69 -0.38 -15.00
CA LEU A 321 14.78 -1.58 -14.18
C LEU A 321 14.12 -1.35 -12.82
N LEU A 322 13.15 -2.21 -12.46
CA LEU A 322 12.37 -2.17 -11.22
C LEU A 322 11.60 -0.86 -10.95
N GLY A 323 11.52 0.09 -11.89
CA GLY A 323 10.77 1.33 -11.70
C GLY A 323 11.48 2.38 -10.84
N TRP A 324 12.82 2.40 -10.82
CA TRP A 324 13.60 3.35 -10.01
C TRP A 324 13.39 4.83 -10.37
N GLU A 325 12.91 5.11 -11.57
CA GLU A 325 12.55 6.43 -12.05
C GLU A 325 11.26 6.98 -11.42
N LEU A 326 10.40 6.09 -10.91
CA LEU A 326 9.02 6.45 -10.58
C LEU A 326 8.94 7.42 -9.41
N ALA A 327 9.62 7.11 -8.30
CA ALA A 327 9.53 7.95 -7.10
C ALA A 327 10.04 9.38 -7.34
N PRO A 328 11.24 9.60 -7.93
CA PRO A 328 11.70 10.94 -8.28
C PRO A 328 10.73 11.70 -9.20
N MET A 329 10.22 11.04 -10.23
CA MET A 329 9.31 11.65 -11.20
C MET A 329 7.97 12.04 -10.57
N VAL A 330 7.28 11.09 -9.94
CA VAL A 330 5.94 11.31 -9.38
C VAL A 330 5.97 12.39 -8.28
N LEU A 331 6.99 12.37 -7.42
CA LEU A 331 7.14 13.36 -6.36
C LEU A 331 7.43 14.76 -6.90
N GLU A 332 8.23 14.90 -7.96
CA GLU A 332 8.54 16.21 -8.54
C GLU A 332 7.31 16.79 -9.27
N PHE A 333 6.54 15.97 -9.99
CA PHE A 333 5.27 16.39 -10.59
C PHE A 333 4.27 16.89 -9.54
N LEU A 334 4.12 16.13 -8.45
CA LEU A 334 3.22 16.51 -7.37
C LEU A 334 3.70 17.81 -6.71
N LYS A 335 4.99 17.95 -6.45
CA LYS A 335 5.58 19.14 -5.81
C LYS A 335 5.51 20.40 -6.67
N LYS A 336 5.83 20.30 -7.97
CA LYS A 336 5.99 21.47 -8.85
C LYS A 336 4.73 21.87 -9.59
N LYS A 337 3.84 20.90 -9.88
CA LYS A 337 2.64 21.10 -10.70
C LYS A 337 1.35 20.74 -9.98
N ASN A 338 1.42 20.17 -8.77
CA ASN A 338 0.26 19.57 -8.09
C ASN A 338 -0.43 18.50 -8.96
N ILE A 339 0.34 17.81 -9.79
CA ILE A 339 -0.12 16.74 -10.68
C ILE A 339 0.28 15.40 -10.06
N LEU A 340 -0.72 14.55 -9.81
CA LEU A 340 -0.47 13.16 -9.42
C LEU A 340 -0.52 12.25 -10.65
N LEU A 341 0.62 11.68 -11.02
CA LEU A 341 0.71 10.69 -12.09
C LEU A 341 0.16 9.33 -11.62
N ARG A 342 -0.94 8.90 -12.22
CA ARG A 342 -1.62 7.63 -11.91
C ARG A 342 -1.01 6.51 -12.76
N GLY A 343 -0.07 5.77 -12.16
CA GLY A 343 0.64 4.68 -12.83
C GLY A 343 -0.23 3.46 -13.12
N ILE A 344 -0.13 2.92 -14.33
CA ILE A 344 -0.72 1.62 -14.68
C ILE A 344 0.30 0.51 -14.38
N ALA A 345 0.01 -0.29 -13.38
CA ALA A 345 0.94 -1.26 -12.79
C ALA A 345 0.50 -2.71 -13.00
N HIS A 346 1.44 -3.64 -12.87
CA HIS A 346 1.16 -5.07 -13.03
C HIS A 346 0.23 -5.59 -11.90
N PRO A 347 -0.76 -6.47 -12.19
CA PRO A 347 -1.75 -6.90 -11.18
C PRO A 347 -1.14 -7.64 -9.98
N PHE A 348 0.07 -8.20 -10.14
CA PHE A 348 0.87 -8.78 -9.06
C PHE A 348 1.04 -7.80 -7.88
N MET A 349 1.16 -6.49 -8.15
CA MET A 349 1.29 -5.47 -7.09
C MET A 349 0.01 -5.27 -6.27
N PHE A 350 -1.11 -5.91 -6.61
CA PHE A 350 -2.41 -5.67 -5.97
C PHE A 350 -3.12 -6.93 -5.50
N ASN A 351 -2.70 -8.11 -5.96
CA ASN A 351 -3.39 -9.36 -5.68
C ASN A 351 -2.77 -10.11 -4.47
N LYS A 352 -3.33 -11.27 -4.13
CA LYS A 352 -2.85 -12.09 -3.02
C LYS A 352 -1.50 -12.75 -3.31
N VAL A 353 -1.17 -12.97 -4.58
CA VAL A 353 0.04 -13.70 -4.99
C VAL A 353 1.31 -12.99 -4.51
N SER A 354 1.33 -11.66 -4.45
CA SER A 354 2.47 -10.93 -3.86
C SER A 354 2.68 -11.25 -2.38
N GLU A 355 1.61 -11.50 -1.63
CA GLU A 355 1.67 -11.79 -0.19
C GLU A 355 2.17 -13.20 0.11
N GLU A 356 1.99 -14.12 -0.83
CA GLU A 356 2.42 -15.52 -0.74
C GLU A 356 3.87 -15.68 -1.20
N LEU A 357 4.27 -14.94 -2.24
CA LEU A 357 5.58 -15.11 -2.88
C LEU A 357 6.66 -14.16 -2.32
N MET A 358 6.30 -12.99 -1.77
CA MET A 358 7.27 -12.04 -1.25
C MET A 358 7.43 -12.16 0.27
N PRO A 359 8.67 -12.06 0.80
CA PRO A 359 8.90 -11.97 2.24
C PRO A 359 8.18 -10.77 2.86
N ASP A 360 8.13 -9.64 2.14
CA ASP A 360 7.41 -8.44 2.52
C ASP A 360 6.76 -7.74 1.31
N SER A 361 5.43 -7.75 1.29
CA SER A 361 4.60 -7.11 0.26
C SER A 361 4.37 -5.61 0.50
N SER A 362 4.79 -5.08 1.65
CA SER A 362 4.64 -3.66 2.01
C SER A 362 5.39 -2.73 1.04
N SER A 363 6.40 -3.26 0.35
CA SER A 363 7.13 -2.56 -0.72
C SER A 363 6.23 -1.98 -1.83
N PHE A 364 5.03 -2.54 -2.04
CA PHE A 364 4.06 -2.00 -3.00
C PHE A 364 3.07 -0.98 -2.43
N ASP A 365 3.08 -0.75 -1.11
CA ASP A 365 2.11 0.13 -0.45
C ASP A 365 2.27 1.57 -0.93
N ASN A 366 3.52 2.04 -1.08
CA ASN A 366 3.80 3.40 -1.57
C ASN A 366 3.24 3.62 -2.98
N ALA A 367 3.34 2.63 -3.88
CA ALA A 367 2.74 2.72 -5.20
C ALA A 367 1.21 2.85 -5.14
N ARG A 368 0.55 2.10 -4.27
CA ARG A 368 -0.92 2.15 -4.07
C ARG A 368 -1.36 3.47 -3.42
N ILE A 369 -0.61 3.97 -2.43
CA ILE A 369 -0.85 5.28 -1.80
C ILE A 369 -0.74 6.41 -2.85
N MET A 370 0.25 6.33 -3.73
CA MET A 370 0.44 7.27 -4.84
C MET A 370 -0.52 7.03 -6.03
N GLY A 371 -1.49 6.12 -5.88
CA GLY A 371 -2.60 5.97 -6.82
C GLY A 371 -2.32 5.08 -8.02
N ALA A 372 -1.31 4.22 -7.97
CA ALA A 372 -1.15 3.19 -8.98
C ALA A 372 -2.40 2.31 -9.08
N VAL A 373 -2.75 1.88 -10.29
CA VAL A 373 -3.90 1.02 -10.58
C VAL A 373 -3.46 -0.22 -11.36
N PRO A 374 -4.10 -1.38 -11.20
CA PRO A 374 -3.77 -2.55 -12.01
C PRO A 374 -4.13 -2.30 -13.48
N VAL A 375 -3.30 -2.78 -14.39
CA VAL A 375 -3.53 -2.71 -15.84
C VAL A 375 -4.86 -3.36 -16.23
N SER A 376 -5.74 -2.55 -16.79
CA SER A 376 -6.97 -2.99 -17.46
C SER A 376 -7.53 -1.84 -18.32
N ALA A 377 -8.23 -2.19 -19.39
CA ALA A 377 -8.92 -1.20 -20.22
C ALA A 377 -9.96 -0.38 -19.41
N THR A 378 -10.60 -1.02 -18.42
CA THR A 378 -11.59 -0.37 -17.55
C THR A 378 -10.96 0.70 -16.66
N ASN A 379 -9.79 0.43 -16.06
CA ASN A 379 -9.11 1.42 -15.22
C ASN A 379 -8.57 2.58 -16.05
N LEU A 380 -7.98 2.31 -17.22
CA LEU A 380 -7.52 3.37 -18.14
C LEU A 380 -8.70 4.27 -18.56
N TYR A 381 -9.82 3.67 -18.98
CA TYR A 381 -11.05 4.40 -19.32
C TYR A 381 -11.51 5.28 -18.15
N LYS A 382 -11.61 4.73 -16.93
CA LYS A 382 -12.06 5.48 -15.75
C LYS A 382 -11.13 6.64 -15.41
N LEU A 383 -9.81 6.45 -15.48
CA LEU A 383 -8.83 7.52 -15.23
C LEU A 383 -8.98 8.65 -16.25
N LEU A 384 -9.05 8.34 -17.54
CA LEU A 384 -9.19 9.35 -18.60
C LEU A 384 -10.53 10.07 -18.55
N SER A 385 -11.63 9.34 -18.26
CA SER A 385 -12.95 9.95 -18.07
C SER A 385 -12.99 10.96 -16.90
N ARG A 386 -12.10 10.81 -15.91
CA ARG A 386 -11.93 11.73 -14.79
C ARG A 386 -10.83 12.77 -15.03
N LYS A 387 -10.41 12.96 -16.28
CA LYS A 387 -9.36 13.91 -16.69
C LYS A 387 -8.03 13.72 -15.94
N SER A 388 -7.72 12.48 -15.54
CA SER A 388 -6.49 12.19 -14.79
C SER A 388 -5.24 12.25 -15.68
N PHE A 389 -4.09 12.47 -15.05
CA PHE A 389 -2.78 12.27 -15.66
C PHE A 389 -2.36 10.81 -15.45
N VAL A 390 -2.23 10.05 -16.53
CA VAL A 390 -1.97 8.61 -16.52
C VAL A 390 -0.51 8.37 -16.91
N LEU A 391 0.18 7.51 -16.17
CA LEU A 391 1.53 7.05 -16.52
C LEU A 391 1.45 5.61 -17.03
N LEU A 392 1.91 5.40 -18.27
CA LEU A 392 1.83 4.13 -18.98
C LEU A 392 3.20 3.76 -19.57
N TYR A 393 3.60 2.52 -19.32
CA TYR A 393 4.75 1.89 -19.96
C TYR A 393 4.25 0.75 -20.83
N PRO A 394 4.17 0.90 -22.17
CA PRO A 394 3.60 -0.13 -23.02
C PRO A 394 4.33 -1.46 -22.96
N GLY A 395 5.66 -1.47 -22.76
CA GLY A 395 6.42 -2.70 -22.57
C GLY A 395 6.27 -3.34 -21.17
N GLY A 396 5.67 -2.62 -20.21
CA GLY A 396 5.26 -3.13 -18.91
C GLY A 396 6.35 -3.90 -18.15
N ALA A 397 6.00 -5.08 -17.63
CA ALA A 397 6.91 -5.90 -16.83
C ALA A 397 8.13 -6.42 -17.61
N ARG A 398 8.07 -6.49 -18.95
CA ARG A 398 9.19 -6.95 -19.79
C ARG A 398 10.32 -5.92 -19.84
N GLU A 399 9.96 -4.65 -19.88
CA GLU A 399 10.92 -3.54 -19.77
C GLU A 399 11.42 -3.41 -18.32
N ALA A 400 10.53 -3.45 -17.33
CA ALA A 400 10.92 -3.35 -15.92
C ALA A 400 11.88 -4.46 -15.43
N LEU A 401 11.94 -5.60 -16.16
CA LEU A 401 12.79 -6.76 -15.89
C LEU A 401 13.71 -7.09 -17.08
N HIS A 402 14.12 -6.08 -17.84
CA HIS A 402 15.04 -6.25 -18.97
C HIS A 402 16.40 -6.81 -18.52
N ARG A 403 17.11 -7.46 -19.46
CA ARG A 403 18.33 -8.22 -19.15
C ARG A 403 19.59 -7.53 -19.63
N LYS A 404 20.70 -7.88 -18.98
CA LYS A 404 22.05 -7.68 -19.50
C LYS A 404 22.70 -9.06 -19.67
N VAL A 405 22.99 -9.47 -20.90
CA VAL A 405 23.69 -10.74 -21.16
C VAL A 405 25.17 -10.54 -20.85
N ILE A 406 25.67 -11.24 -19.84
CA ILE A 406 27.10 -11.30 -19.54
C ILE A 406 27.73 -12.18 -20.63
N CYS A 407 28.50 -11.51 -21.50
CA CYS A 407 29.43 -11.99 -22.53
C CYS A 407 29.07 -11.53 -23.95
N LEU A 408 29.78 -10.49 -24.40
CA LEU A 408 30.10 -10.12 -25.78
C LEU A 408 28.99 -9.59 -26.72
N THR A 409 27.77 -9.32 -26.26
CA THR A 409 26.77 -8.54 -27.05
C THR A 409 26.01 -7.52 -26.20
N HIS A 410 25.61 -6.39 -26.81
CA HIS A 410 24.96 -5.25 -26.17
C HIS A 410 23.72 -5.64 -25.33
N GLY A 411 23.59 -5.07 -24.14
CA GLY A 411 22.45 -5.30 -23.23
C GLY A 411 21.08 -4.89 -23.79
N GLU A 412 20.00 -5.24 -23.08
CA GLU A 412 18.62 -4.85 -23.42
C GLU A 412 18.20 -3.51 -22.81
N GLU A 413 19.06 -2.90 -22.00
CA GLU A 413 18.89 -1.55 -21.46
C GLU A 413 18.57 -0.55 -22.58
N TYR A 414 17.62 0.34 -22.33
CA TYR A 414 17.19 1.38 -23.27
C TYR A 414 16.62 0.85 -24.59
N LYS A 415 15.96 -0.31 -24.57
CA LYS A 415 15.16 -0.83 -25.69
C LYS A 415 13.68 -0.83 -25.33
N LEU A 416 12.85 -0.38 -26.27
CA LEU A 416 11.39 -0.42 -26.13
C LEU A 416 10.87 -1.81 -26.52
N PHE A 417 10.35 -2.55 -25.54
CA PHE A 417 9.72 -3.86 -25.74
C PHE A 417 8.20 -3.72 -25.82
N TRP A 418 7.77 -2.78 -26.65
CA TRP A 418 6.37 -2.45 -26.86
C TRP A 418 5.65 -3.59 -27.59
N PRO A 419 4.42 -3.95 -27.19
CA PRO A 419 3.64 -4.98 -27.87
C PRO A 419 3.32 -4.58 -29.32
N GLU A 420 3.08 -5.56 -30.19
CA GLU A 420 2.77 -5.31 -31.60
C GLU A 420 1.49 -4.47 -31.77
N GLN A 421 0.51 -4.67 -30.88
CA GLN A 421 -0.74 -3.94 -30.85
C GLN A 421 -0.94 -3.33 -29.47
N SER A 422 -1.27 -2.04 -29.43
CA SER A 422 -1.61 -1.36 -28.19
C SER A 422 -2.80 -0.43 -28.37
N GLU A 423 -3.77 -0.56 -27.48
CA GLU A 423 -5.05 0.14 -27.57
C GLU A 423 -5.02 1.53 -26.90
N PHE A 424 -3.90 1.94 -26.30
CA PHE A 424 -3.85 3.19 -25.55
C PHE A 424 -4.04 4.42 -26.46
N VAL A 425 -3.56 4.40 -27.70
CA VAL A 425 -3.72 5.53 -28.63
C VAL A 425 -5.19 5.79 -28.97
N ARG A 426 -5.95 4.71 -29.19
CA ARG A 426 -7.40 4.76 -29.45
C ARG A 426 -8.15 5.25 -28.22
N MET A 427 -7.74 4.77 -27.04
CA MET A 427 -8.33 5.21 -25.78
C MET A 427 -8.01 6.69 -25.49
N SER A 428 -6.80 7.16 -25.79
CA SER A 428 -6.44 8.57 -25.65
C SER A 428 -7.30 9.45 -26.55
N ALA A 429 -7.42 9.13 -27.84
CA ALA A 429 -8.24 9.91 -28.77
C ALA A 429 -9.72 9.95 -28.40
N LYS A 430 -10.28 8.84 -27.89
CA LYS A 430 -11.65 8.79 -27.37
C LYS A 430 -11.95 9.84 -26.29
N PHE A 431 -10.95 10.23 -25.51
CA PHE A 431 -11.10 11.22 -24.44
C PHE A 431 -10.41 12.55 -24.75
N GLY A 432 -9.88 12.73 -25.98
CA GLY A 432 -9.06 13.88 -26.34
C GLY A 432 -7.83 14.04 -25.44
N ALA A 433 -7.27 12.94 -24.95
CA ALA A 433 -6.16 12.97 -24.02
C ALA A 433 -4.84 13.29 -24.74
N LYS A 434 -4.09 14.28 -24.24
CA LYS A 434 -2.76 14.57 -24.78
C LYS A 434 -1.82 13.42 -24.49
N ILE A 435 -1.05 12.97 -25.49
CA ILE A 435 -0.01 11.95 -25.29
C ILE A 435 1.31 12.69 -25.11
N ILE A 436 2.00 12.43 -23.99
CA ILE A 436 3.32 13.00 -23.70
C ILE A 436 4.33 11.85 -23.83
N PRO A 437 5.03 11.73 -24.97
CA PRO A 437 6.15 10.80 -25.08
C PRO A 437 7.26 11.27 -24.14
N PHE A 438 7.88 10.36 -23.40
CA PHE A 438 9.00 10.71 -22.54
C PHE A 438 10.04 9.61 -22.48
N ALA A 439 11.27 10.01 -22.14
CA ALA A 439 12.37 9.10 -21.90
C ALA A 439 13.00 9.38 -20.55
N VAL A 440 13.57 8.32 -19.97
CA VAL A 440 14.41 8.41 -18.79
C VAL A 440 15.70 7.61 -19.01
N MET A 441 16.82 8.14 -18.54
CA MET A 441 18.16 7.56 -18.67
C MET A 441 18.93 7.65 -17.35
N GLY A 442 19.82 6.69 -17.10
CA GLY A 442 20.77 6.72 -15.97
C GLY A 442 20.83 5.45 -15.10
N GLU A 443 20.10 4.38 -15.43
CA GLU A 443 20.17 3.11 -14.67
C GLU A 443 21.57 2.49 -14.73
N ASP A 444 22.20 2.57 -15.90
CA ASP A 444 23.55 2.07 -16.16
C ASP A 444 24.65 2.82 -15.38
N ASP A 445 24.35 4.04 -14.96
CA ASP A 445 25.20 4.88 -14.13
C ASP A 445 25.06 4.58 -12.63
N VAL A 446 23.99 3.90 -12.21
CA VAL A 446 23.74 3.60 -10.79
C VAL A 446 24.07 2.15 -10.45
N CYS A 447 23.81 1.22 -11.37
CA CYS A 447 24.03 -0.20 -11.12
C CYS A 447 24.52 -0.96 -12.36
N GLU A 448 25.23 -2.05 -12.12
CA GLU A 448 25.51 -3.09 -13.11
C GLU A 448 24.52 -4.23 -12.95
N VAL A 449 23.83 -4.58 -14.04
CA VAL A 449 22.85 -5.67 -14.09
C VAL A 449 23.55 -6.98 -14.46
N ARG A 450 23.29 -8.04 -13.69
CA ARG A 450 23.74 -9.42 -13.92
C ARG A 450 22.54 -10.37 -13.90
N ILE A 451 22.59 -11.49 -14.60
CA ILE A 451 21.49 -12.47 -14.60
C ILE A 451 21.67 -13.45 -13.43
N SER A 452 20.61 -13.71 -12.68
CA SER A 452 20.56 -14.79 -11.69
C SER A 452 19.80 -16.01 -12.24
N SER A 453 20.33 -17.23 -12.04
CA SER A 453 19.70 -18.48 -12.48
C SER A 453 18.61 -18.99 -11.53
N GLN A 454 18.58 -18.52 -10.28
CA GLN A 454 17.75 -19.06 -9.21
C GLN A 454 16.25 -18.69 -9.31
N LEU A 455 15.88 -17.77 -10.21
CA LEU A 455 14.58 -17.09 -10.13
C LEU A 455 13.60 -17.35 -11.29
N LYS A 456 13.87 -18.32 -12.18
CA LYS A 456 12.90 -18.75 -13.21
C LYS A 456 11.55 -19.20 -12.60
N ARG A 457 11.56 -19.75 -11.38
CA ARG A 457 10.38 -20.30 -10.69
C ARG A 457 9.44 -19.22 -10.13
N PHE A 458 9.97 -18.10 -9.63
CA PHE A 458 9.18 -16.99 -9.07
C PHE A 458 8.35 -16.27 -10.14
N LEU A 459 8.93 -16.06 -11.32
CA LEU A 459 8.27 -15.32 -12.42
C LEU A 459 7.20 -16.14 -13.15
N LEU A 460 7.32 -17.47 -13.17
CA LEU A 460 6.23 -18.36 -13.57
C LEU A 460 5.03 -18.27 -12.60
N LEU A 461 5.29 -18.19 -11.29
CA LEU A 461 4.25 -18.14 -10.26
C LEU A 461 3.54 -16.78 -10.18
N CYS A 462 4.22 -15.68 -10.49
CA CYS A 462 3.64 -14.33 -10.52
C CYS A 462 2.74 -14.06 -11.75
N ASN A 463 2.65 -15.03 -12.67
CA ASN A 463 1.95 -14.93 -13.96
C ASN A 463 2.23 -13.62 -14.71
N CYS A 464 3.49 -13.13 -14.66
CA CYS A 464 3.93 -11.91 -15.34
C CYS A 464 3.83 -11.98 -16.89
N ARG A 465 3.35 -13.12 -17.41
CA ARG A 465 3.12 -13.42 -18.84
C ARG A 465 1.70 -13.11 -19.31
N ALA A 466 0.74 -12.94 -18.40
CA ALA A 466 -0.69 -13.02 -18.73
C ALA A 466 -1.23 -11.95 -19.69
N ASN A 467 -0.51 -10.83 -19.90
CA ASN A 467 -1.00 -9.68 -20.66
C ASN A 467 -0.18 -9.33 -21.91
N ALA A 468 0.84 -10.11 -22.27
CA ALA A 468 1.58 -9.91 -23.51
C ALA A 468 1.25 -11.05 -24.47
N ALA A 469 0.44 -10.79 -25.51
CA ALA A 469 0.35 -11.67 -26.66
C ALA A 469 1.55 -11.44 -27.58
N GLY A 470 1.98 -12.47 -28.32
CA GLY A 470 3.09 -12.38 -29.26
C GLY A 470 4.48 -12.62 -28.66
N GLU A 471 5.54 -12.22 -29.36
CA GLU A 471 6.94 -12.50 -29.01
C GLU A 471 7.35 -11.96 -27.62
N VAL A 472 6.75 -10.86 -27.17
CA VAL A 472 7.05 -10.19 -25.88
C VAL A 472 6.58 -11.02 -24.68
N GLY A 473 5.46 -11.74 -24.79
CA GLY A 473 4.93 -12.60 -23.71
C GLY A 473 5.58 -13.98 -23.63
N ASN A 474 6.21 -14.42 -24.72
CA ASN A 474 6.89 -15.70 -24.83
C ASN A 474 8.35 -15.66 -24.33
N GLN A 475 8.88 -14.49 -24.01
CA GLN A 475 10.24 -14.35 -23.48
C GLN A 475 10.29 -14.61 -21.97
N ASP A 476 11.32 -15.34 -21.54
CA ASP A 476 11.56 -15.56 -20.12
C ASP A 476 11.77 -14.20 -19.41
N LEU A 477 11.24 -14.02 -18.21
CA LEU A 477 11.58 -12.87 -17.34
C LEU A 477 12.63 -13.34 -16.32
N HIS A 478 13.55 -12.47 -15.93
CA HIS A 478 14.52 -12.72 -14.86
C HIS A 478 14.58 -11.52 -13.92
N LEU A 479 14.67 -11.75 -12.61
CA LEU A 479 15.02 -10.68 -11.67
C LEU A 479 16.56 -10.59 -11.61
N PRO A 480 17.15 -9.44 -11.98
CA PRO A 480 18.57 -9.19 -11.74
C PRO A 480 18.81 -8.94 -10.23
N TRP A 481 19.95 -9.22 -9.58
CA TRP A 481 21.31 -9.30 -10.08
C TRP A 481 22.02 -7.95 -10.10
N MET A 482 21.80 -7.03 -9.15
CA MET A 482 22.34 -5.67 -9.24
C MET A 482 23.61 -5.50 -8.39
N LEU A 483 24.67 -4.97 -9.00
CA LEU A 483 25.86 -4.50 -8.30
C LEU A 483 25.89 -2.96 -8.33
N PRO A 484 25.94 -2.29 -7.17
CA PRO A 484 25.96 -0.83 -7.13
C PRO A 484 27.25 -0.29 -7.76
N LYS A 485 27.12 0.80 -8.52
CA LYS A 485 28.24 1.60 -9.05
C LYS A 485 28.34 2.93 -8.30
N PHE A 486 29.43 3.65 -8.54
CA PHE A 486 29.52 5.04 -8.12
C PHE A 486 28.45 5.86 -8.87
N PRO A 487 27.49 6.49 -8.18
CA PRO A 487 26.22 6.86 -8.80
C PRO A 487 26.37 8.04 -9.75
N GLY A 488 25.88 7.88 -10.98
CA GLY A 488 25.62 9.00 -11.87
C GLY A 488 24.27 9.65 -11.63
N ARG A 489 23.62 10.16 -12.68
CA ARG A 489 22.35 10.92 -12.58
C ARG A 489 21.21 10.28 -13.35
N PHE A 490 19.99 10.60 -12.92
CA PHE A 490 18.79 10.35 -13.73
C PHE A 490 18.43 11.58 -14.56
N TYR A 491 18.13 11.37 -15.83
CA TYR A 491 17.71 12.41 -16.76
C TYR A 491 16.36 12.06 -17.34
N TYR A 492 15.43 13.00 -17.31
CA TYR A 492 14.08 12.87 -17.82
C TYR A 492 13.88 13.91 -18.92
N LEU A 493 13.35 13.48 -20.06
CA LEU A 493 12.91 14.38 -21.13
C LEU A 493 11.46 14.05 -21.47
N PHE A 494 10.57 14.99 -21.17
CA PHE A 494 9.19 14.96 -21.61
C PHE A 494 9.09 15.68 -22.95
N GLY A 495 8.79 14.94 -24.01
CA GLY A 495 8.62 15.46 -25.35
C GLY A 495 7.40 16.37 -25.47
N ARG A 496 7.21 16.93 -26.67
CA ARG A 496 6.10 17.83 -26.96
C ARG A 496 4.77 17.06 -26.83
N PRO A 497 3.75 17.63 -26.15
CA PRO A 497 2.43 17.01 -26.11
C PRO A 497 1.86 16.79 -27.52
N ILE A 498 1.37 15.58 -27.77
CA ILE A 498 0.71 15.20 -29.02
C ILE A 498 -0.80 15.27 -28.78
N GLU A 499 -1.48 16.13 -29.54
CA GLU A 499 -2.94 16.27 -29.47
C GLU A 499 -3.62 15.04 -30.08
N THR A 500 -4.68 14.57 -29.45
CA THR A 500 -5.54 13.49 -29.97
C THR A 500 -7.00 13.90 -30.10
N GLU A 501 -7.33 15.13 -29.69
CA GLU A 501 -8.67 15.70 -29.82
C GLU A 501 -9.06 15.77 -31.30
N GLY A 502 -10.28 15.32 -31.62
CA GLY A 502 -10.77 15.24 -33.00
C GLY A 502 -10.30 14.01 -33.79
N MET A 503 -9.40 13.18 -33.25
CA MET A 503 -8.88 12.00 -33.95
C MET A 503 -9.66 10.70 -33.64
N GLU A 504 -10.78 10.76 -32.89
CA GLU A 504 -11.51 9.55 -32.45
C GLU A 504 -11.96 8.68 -33.63
N GLU A 505 -12.62 9.28 -34.63
CA GLU A 505 -13.12 8.53 -35.80
C GLU A 505 -11.97 8.01 -36.68
N GLU A 506 -10.90 8.78 -36.82
CA GLU A 506 -9.71 8.37 -37.57
C GLU A 506 -9.02 7.16 -36.94
N LEU A 507 -8.79 7.19 -35.63
CA LEU A 507 -8.12 6.12 -34.90
C LEU A 507 -9.05 4.92 -34.57
N ARG A 508 -10.29 4.91 -35.06
CA ARG A 508 -11.09 3.67 -35.12
C ARG A 508 -10.57 2.71 -36.18
N ASP A 509 -9.96 3.24 -37.24
CA ASP A 509 -9.27 2.43 -38.23
C ASP A 509 -7.99 1.83 -37.63
N ARG A 510 -7.80 0.52 -37.85
CA ARG A 510 -6.70 -0.23 -37.23
C ARG A 510 -5.33 0.14 -37.81
N GLU A 511 -5.26 0.43 -39.11
CA GLU A 511 -4.02 0.80 -39.76
C GLU A 511 -3.59 2.20 -39.31
N ARG A 512 -4.52 3.15 -39.29
CA ARG A 512 -4.27 4.51 -38.76
C ARG A 512 -3.86 4.51 -37.29
N ALA A 513 -4.53 3.71 -36.45
CA ALA A 513 -4.14 3.55 -35.06
C ALA A 513 -2.72 2.98 -34.92
N GLN A 514 -2.34 2.03 -35.77
CA GLN A 514 -1.00 1.46 -35.77
C GLN A 514 0.07 2.46 -36.25
N GLU A 515 -0.20 3.23 -37.30
CA GLU A 515 0.69 4.30 -37.77
C GLU A 515 0.96 5.32 -36.67
N PHE A 516 -0.11 5.79 -36.01
CA PHE A 516 0.00 6.75 -34.92
C PHE A 516 0.70 6.17 -33.69
N TYR A 517 0.46 4.89 -33.37
CA TYR A 517 1.19 4.17 -32.32
C TYR A 517 2.71 4.13 -32.58
N LEU A 518 3.11 3.84 -33.82
CA LEU A 518 4.53 3.83 -34.21
C LEU A 518 5.13 5.24 -34.20
N GLN A 519 4.36 6.27 -34.55
CA GLN A 519 4.79 7.66 -34.40
C GLN A 519 5.09 7.99 -32.94
N VAL A 520 4.17 7.67 -32.00
CA VAL A 520 4.40 7.89 -30.56
C VAL A 520 5.64 7.12 -30.07
N LYS A 521 5.83 5.88 -30.53
CA LYS A 521 7.03 5.10 -30.21
C LYS A 521 8.31 5.79 -30.70
N SER A 522 8.31 6.29 -31.93
CA SER A 522 9.44 7.02 -32.52
C SER A 522 9.77 8.31 -31.74
N GLU A 523 8.76 9.04 -31.26
CA GLU A 523 9.00 10.22 -30.41
C GLU A 523 9.65 9.85 -29.07
N VAL A 524 9.29 8.71 -28.47
CA VAL A 524 9.99 8.19 -27.28
C VAL A 524 11.44 7.86 -27.60
N GLU A 525 11.71 7.19 -28.72
CA GLU A 525 13.06 6.85 -29.19
C GLU A 525 13.91 8.11 -29.48
N ASN A 526 13.29 9.17 -29.99
CA ASN A 526 13.94 10.48 -30.19
C ASN A 526 14.33 11.11 -28.84
N CYS A 527 13.43 11.10 -27.85
CA CYS A 527 13.75 11.57 -26.51
C CYS A 527 14.91 10.76 -25.87
N MET A 528 14.90 9.44 -26.04
CA MET A 528 15.98 8.56 -25.57
C MET A 528 17.31 8.89 -26.23
N SER A 529 17.30 9.08 -27.56
CA SER A 529 18.50 9.40 -28.33
C SER A 529 19.11 10.74 -27.92
N TYR A 530 18.27 11.77 -27.72
CA TYR A 530 18.71 13.07 -27.22
C TYR A 530 19.40 12.94 -25.85
N LEU A 531 18.76 12.26 -24.89
CA LEU A 531 19.31 12.10 -23.54
C LEU A 531 20.60 11.28 -23.56
N LYS A 532 20.67 10.23 -24.39
CA LYS A 532 21.86 9.38 -24.53
C LYS A 532 23.08 10.19 -25.00
N GLU A 533 22.90 11.13 -25.93
CA GLU A 533 23.99 12.00 -26.40
C GLU A 533 24.33 13.09 -25.37
N LYS A 534 23.31 13.80 -24.86
CA LYS A 534 23.52 15.00 -24.04
C LYS A 534 24.07 14.70 -22.66
N ARG A 535 23.67 13.59 -22.04
CA ARG A 535 24.16 13.22 -20.69
C ARG A 535 25.67 12.99 -20.63
N GLU A 536 26.30 12.59 -21.74
CA GLU A 536 27.76 12.40 -21.82
C GLU A 536 28.52 13.73 -21.68
N LYS A 537 27.85 14.85 -21.96
CA LYS A 537 28.39 16.21 -21.85
C LYS A 537 28.08 16.86 -20.48
N ASP A 538 27.40 16.18 -19.53
CA ASP A 538 27.09 16.74 -18.21
C ASP A 538 28.32 16.72 -17.28
N PRO A 539 28.90 17.88 -16.91
CA PRO A 539 30.02 17.92 -15.97
C PRO A 539 29.65 17.44 -14.56
N TYR A 540 28.35 17.41 -14.23
CA TYR A 540 27.79 16.97 -12.96
C TYR A 540 27.24 15.54 -13.00
N ARG A 541 27.44 14.78 -14.08
CA ARG A 541 26.98 13.39 -14.18
C ARG A 541 27.43 12.57 -12.97
N ASN A 542 28.69 12.69 -12.57
CA ASN A 542 29.26 11.96 -11.44
C ASN A 542 28.91 12.61 -10.09
N LEU A 543 28.96 11.84 -8.99
CA LEU A 543 28.63 12.35 -7.65
C LEU A 543 29.64 13.39 -7.11
N LEU A 544 30.95 13.26 -7.40
CA LEU A 544 31.97 14.16 -6.82
C LEU A 544 31.79 15.64 -7.22
N PRO A 545 31.63 15.99 -8.51
CA PRO A 545 31.37 17.38 -8.91
C PRO A 545 30.10 17.96 -8.27
N ARG A 546 29.08 17.12 -8.05
CA ARG A 546 27.81 17.51 -7.41
C ARG A 546 28.00 17.86 -5.94
N VAL A 547 28.71 17.01 -5.20
CA VAL A 547 29.02 17.26 -3.79
C VAL A 547 29.86 18.52 -3.63
N LEU A 548 30.85 18.75 -4.50
CA LEU A 548 31.67 19.96 -4.49
C LEU A 548 30.85 21.23 -4.78
N HIS A 549 29.93 21.17 -5.75
CA HIS A 549 29.01 22.27 -6.03
C HIS A 549 28.12 22.59 -4.83
N GLN A 550 27.54 21.58 -4.20
CA GLN A 550 26.69 21.76 -3.01
C GLN A 550 27.48 22.28 -1.80
N ALA A 551 28.73 21.86 -1.61
CA ALA A 551 29.58 22.37 -0.54
C ALA A 551 29.91 23.86 -0.72
N THR A 552 29.95 24.35 -1.96
CA THR A 552 30.30 25.75 -2.30
C THR A 552 29.07 26.66 -2.41
N HIS A 553 27.93 26.15 -2.85
CA HIS A 553 26.71 26.92 -3.13
C HIS A 553 25.53 26.61 -2.18
N GLY A 554 25.73 25.68 -1.23
CA GLY A 554 24.73 25.20 -0.28
C GLY A 554 24.05 23.90 -0.72
N PHE A 555 23.69 23.05 0.26
CA PHE A 555 23.10 21.72 0.01
C PHE A 555 21.71 21.73 -0.62
N THR A 556 21.03 22.88 -0.64
CA THR A 556 19.73 23.07 -1.28
C THR A 556 19.83 23.72 -2.66
N SER A 557 21.05 24.07 -3.13
CA SER A 557 21.25 24.67 -4.45
C SER A 557 20.88 23.69 -5.56
N GLU A 558 20.25 24.22 -6.61
CA GLU A 558 19.95 23.43 -7.80
C GLU A 558 21.26 23.15 -8.55
N ILE A 559 21.61 21.87 -8.66
CA ILE A 559 22.82 21.45 -9.37
C ILE A 559 22.63 21.68 -10.87
N PRO A 560 23.56 22.38 -11.57
CA PRO A 560 23.49 22.56 -13.01
C PRO A 560 23.54 21.24 -13.79
N THR A 561 23.31 21.32 -15.09
CA THR A 561 23.44 20.18 -16.02
C THR A 561 24.03 20.69 -17.34
N PHE A 562 24.04 19.87 -18.39
CA PHE A 562 24.49 20.25 -19.72
C PHE A 562 23.67 21.41 -20.33
N GLU A 563 24.26 22.11 -21.31
CA GLU A 563 23.57 23.16 -22.07
C GLU A 563 22.49 22.56 -23.00
N LEU A 564 21.29 23.14 -22.94
CA LEU A 564 20.08 22.62 -23.61
C LEU A 564 20.12 22.83 -25.12
#